data_AF-A0AA86R6J1-F1
#
_entry.id   AF-A0AA86R6J1-F1
#
_cell.length_a   1.000
_cell.length_b   1.000
_cell.length_c   1.000
_cell.angle_alpha   90.00
_cell.angle_beta   90.00
_cell.angle_gamma   90.00
#
_symmetry.space_group_name_H-M   'P 1'
#
loop_
_entity.id
_entity.type
_entity.pdbx_description
1 polymer ?
#
loop_
_entity_poly.entity_id
_entity_poly.type
_entity_poly.pdbx_seq_one_letter_code
_entity_poly.pdbx_strand_id
1 'polypeptide(L)'
;MKISNILKPLNCFLGTVYVIIIIKAFESRGIQTFQFFCAYNWLGLALIHYSLSIFGSMLYQNKIIKYCFNLSYGGAFTMSYIISKYWEDAFENFDHFFAHYIPTVVTLIHVIQVNSFNLINTCLFQLIMFIIVRNPDQIYEIEFYDRYYDLVITCVAPYVTAEVIRQVIKQIKNRLKLDK
;
A
#
# COMPACT_ATOMS: atom_id res chain seq x y z
N MET A 1 -25.69 2.86 -18.02
CA MET A 1 -25.28 2.07 -16.83
C MET A 1 -24.51 2.99 -15.89
N LYS A 2 -24.87 3.09 -14.60
CA LYS A 2 -24.14 3.97 -13.66
C LYS A 2 -22.75 3.39 -13.39
N ILE A 3 -21.71 4.22 -13.40
CA ILE A 3 -20.31 3.83 -13.13
C ILE A 3 -20.20 3.05 -11.80
N SER A 4 -21.01 3.43 -10.81
CA SER A 4 -21.14 2.72 -9.53
C SER A 4 -21.47 1.23 -9.65
N ASN A 5 -22.18 0.83 -10.71
CA ASN A 5 -22.60 -0.56 -10.93
C ASN A 5 -21.45 -1.45 -11.44
N ILE A 6 -20.40 -0.85 -12.00
CA ILE A 6 -19.17 -1.56 -12.40
C ILE A 6 -18.15 -1.56 -11.26
N LEU A 7 -18.04 -0.45 -10.53
CA LEU A 7 -17.02 -0.29 -9.51
C LEU A 7 -17.18 -1.24 -8.33
N LYS A 8 -18.43 -1.56 -7.92
CA LYS A 8 -18.68 -2.49 -6.82
C LYS A 8 -18.17 -3.91 -7.09
N PRO A 9 -18.60 -4.60 -8.18
CA PRO A 9 -18.12 -5.93 -8.49
C PRO A 9 -16.60 -5.95 -8.76
N LEU A 10 -16.04 -4.92 -9.39
CA LEU A 10 -14.60 -4.79 -9.57
C LEU A 10 -13.85 -4.75 -8.24
N ASN A 11 -14.30 -3.93 -7.29
CA ASN A 11 -13.71 -3.89 -5.95
C ASN A 11 -13.87 -5.23 -5.22
N CYS A 12 -15.01 -5.90 -5.34
CA CYS A 12 -15.17 -7.25 -4.78
C CYS A 12 -14.15 -8.24 -5.35
N PHE A 13 -13.98 -8.22 -6.68
CA PHE A 13 -13.00 -9.06 -7.38
C PHE A 13 -11.57 -8.77 -6.91
N LEU A 14 -11.17 -7.51 -6.86
CA LEU A 14 -9.84 -7.11 -6.38
C LEU A 14 -9.61 -7.55 -4.92
N GLY A 15 -10.62 -7.40 -4.05
CA GLY A 15 -10.54 -7.89 -2.67
C GLY A 15 -10.27 -9.39 -2.61
N THR A 16 -10.99 -10.18 -3.41
CA THR A 16 -10.81 -11.63 -3.51
C THR A 16 -9.44 -12.02 -4.03
N VAL A 17 -8.90 -11.30 -5.03
CA VAL A 17 -7.53 -11.54 -5.53
C VAL A 17 -6.51 -11.41 -4.41
N TYR A 18 -6.58 -10.37 -3.60
CA TYR A 18 -5.64 -10.20 -2.47
C TYR A 18 -5.81 -11.26 -1.39
N VAL A 19 -7.04 -11.74 -1.11
CA VAL A 19 -7.26 -12.88 -0.21
C VAL A 19 -6.60 -14.15 -0.76
N ILE A 20 -6.73 -14.43 -2.06
CA ILE A 20 -6.09 -15.60 -2.69
C ILE A 20 -4.57 -15.52 -2.57
N ILE A 21 -3.97 -14.35 -2.78
CA ILE A 21 -2.52 -14.15 -2.62
C ILE A 21 -2.10 -14.46 -1.18
N ILE A 22 -2.85 -13.98 -0.18
CA ILE A 22 -2.58 -14.25 1.23
C ILE A 22 -2.66 -15.75 1.51
N ILE A 23 -3.72 -16.44 1.05
CA ILE A 23 -3.88 -17.89 1.25
C ILE A 23 -2.69 -18.64 0.65
N LYS A 24 -2.29 -18.34 -0.60
CA LYS A 24 -1.12 -18.96 -1.24
C LYS A 24 0.19 -18.71 -0.48
N ALA A 25 0.35 -17.51 0.08
CA ALA A 25 1.50 -17.20 0.92
C ALA A 25 1.50 -18.05 2.20
N PHE A 26 0.34 -18.22 2.85
CA PHE A 26 0.18 -19.11 4.00
C PHE A 26 0.42 -20.58 3.66
N GLU A 27 -0.02 -21.07 2.51
CA GLU A 27 0.24 -22.45 2.07
C GLU A 27 1.73 -22.72 1.86
N SER A 28 2.48 -21.73 1.36
CA SER A 28 3.91 -21.87 1.08
C SER A 28 4.81 -21.63 2.29
N ARG A 29 4.49 -20.67 3.16
CA ARG A 29 5.37 -20.23 4.27
C ARG A 29 4.74 -20.36 5.66
N GLY A 30 3.51 -20.84 5.76
CA GLY A 30 2.81 -21.02 7.04
C GLY A 30 2.69 -19.71 7.82
N ILE A 31 2.83 -19.80 9.14
CA ILE A 31 2.70 -18.64 10.05
C ILE A 31 3.78 -17.57 9.83
N GLN A 32 4.91 -17.92 9.20
CA GLN A 32 5.95 -16.96 8.84
C GLN A 32 5.43 -15.91 7.86
N THR A 33 4.31 -16.17 7.15
CA THR A 33 3.62 -15.18 6.30
C THR A 33 3.32 -13.87 7.04
N PHE A 34 2.99 -13.94 8.34
CA PHE A 34 2.79 -12.75 9.17
C PHE A 34 4.07 -11.96 9.47
N GLN A 35 5.24 -12.45 9.09
CA GLN A 35 6.48 -11.69 9.23
C GLN A 35 6.78 -10.86 7.98
N PHE A 36 6.04 -11.07 6.89
CA PHE A 36 6.23 -10.30 5.66
C PHE A 36 5.43 -9.01 5.67
N PHE A 37 6.10 -7.88 5.46
CA PHE A 37 5.46 -6.57 5.27
C PHE A 37 4.40 -6.59 4.16
N CYS A 38 4.66 -7.32 3.06
CA CYS A 38 3.71 -7.44 1.95
C CYS A 38 2.40 -8.15 2.34
N ALA A 39 2.43 -9.10 3.28
CA ALA A 39 1.23 -9.82 3.72
C ALA A 39 0.21 -8.89 4.39
N TYR A 40 0.67 -7.97 5.25
CA TYR A 40 -0.18 -6.97 5.87
C TYR A 40 -0.75 -5.97 4.86
N ASN A 41 0.05 -5.62 3.85
CA ASN A 41 -0.42 -4.74 2.79
C ASN A 41 -1.52 -5.40 1.94
N TRP A 42 -1.35 -6.67 1.55
CA TRP A 42 -2.38 -7.44 0.87
C TRP A 42 -3.64 -7.54 1.72
N LEU A 43 -3.52 -7.76 3.03
CA LEU A 43 -4.65 -7.80 3.94
C LEU A 43 -5.38 -6.45 3.99
N GLY A 44 -4.64 -5.35 4.11
CA GLY A 44 -5.21 -4.00 4.08
C GLY A 44 -5.94 -3.71 2.78
N LEU A 45 -5.36 -4.10 1.65
CA LEU A 45 -5.98 -3.97 0.32
C LEU A 45 -7.24 -4.82 0.17
N ALA A 46 -7.24 -6.06 0.66
CA ALA A 46 -8.43 -6.90 0.68
C ALA A 46 -9.58 -6.21 1.46
N LEU A 47 -9.28 -5.72 2.67
CA LEU A 47 -10.25 -5.01 3.52
C LEU A 47 -10.77 -3.73 2.86
N ILE A 48 -9.88 -2.94 2.27
CA ILE A 48 -10.21 -1.71 1.53
C ILE A 48 -11.17 -2.02 0.38
N HIS A 49 -10.82 -2.98 -0.46
CA HIS A 49 -11.59 -3.29 -1.67
C HIS A 49 -12.95 -3.89 -1.33
N TYR A 50 -13.05 -4.78 -0.33
CA TYR A 50 -14.36 -5.22 0.15
C TYR A 50 -15.19 -4.08 0.73
N SER A 51 -14.56 -3.18 1.49
CA SER A 51 -15.26 -2.03 2.05
C SER A 51 -15.76 -1.07 0.95
N LEU A 52 -14.99 -0.86 -0.11
CA LEU A 52 -15.40 -0.06 -1.27
C LEU A 52 -16.55 -0.70 -2.05
N SER A 53 -16.57 -2.04 -2.14
CA SER A 53 -17.68 -2.78 -2.75
C SER A 53 -19.00 -2.54 -2.02
N ILE A 54 -18.95 -2.54 -0.67
CA ILE A 54 -20.14 -2.38 0.17
C ILE A 54 -20.56 -0.90 0.24
N PHE A 55 -19.66 -0.03 0.71
CA PHE A 55 -19.96 1.34 1.11
C PHE A 55 -19.73 2.38 0.00
N GLY A 56 -19.03 2.03 -1.08
CA GLY A 56 -18.72 2.95 -2.17
C GLY A 56 -17.96 4.19 -1.71
N SER A 57 -18.32 5.36 -2.24
CA SER A 57 -17.65 6.63 -1.94
C SER A 57 -17.86 7.13 -0.50
N MET A 58 -18.87 6.63 0.22
CA MET A 58 -19.07 6.97 1.64
C MET A 58 -17.91 6.49 2.52
N LEU A 59 -17.17 5.48 2.04
CA LEU A 59 -16.02 4.95 2.74
C LEU A 59 -14.93 6.02 3.00
N TYR A 60 -14.77 6.96 2.08
CA TYR A 60 -13.79 8.06 2.19
C TYR A 60 -14.15 9.08 3.26
N GLN A 61 -15.29 8.95 3.94
CA GLN A 61 -15.67 9.79 5.08
C GLN A 61 -15.32 9.14 6.43
N ASN A 62 -15.11 7.82 6.47
CA ASN A 62 -14.86 7.08 7.71
C ASN A 62 -13.40 7.19 8.17
N LYS A 63 -13.15 7.82 9.33
CA LYS A 63 -11.82 8.05 9.93
C LYS A 63 -10.94 6.81 10.04
N ILE A 64 -11.52 5.66 10.42
CA ILE A 64 -10.77 4.41 10.59
C ILE A 64 -10.26 3.94 9.23
N ILE A 65 -11.09 4.03 8.20
CA ILE A 65 -10.69 3.60 6.86
C ILE A 65 -9.64 4.56 6.26
N LYS A 66 -9.72 5.86 6.56
CA LYS A 66 -8.65 6.82 6.22
C LYS A 66 -7.31 6.38 6.82
N TYR A 67 -7.33 5.95 8.06
CA TYR A 67 -6.14 5.43 8.73
C TYR A 67 -5.62 4.16 8.04
N CYS A 68 -6.49 3.20 7.73
CA CYS A 68 -6.12 2.00 6.99
C CYS A 68 -5.48 2.30 5.63
N PHE A 69 -6.02 3.26 4.86
CA PHE A 69 -5.41 3.69 3.60
C PHE A 69 -3.98 4.21 3.79
N ASN A 70 -3.74 5.01 4.83
CA ASN A 70 -2.41 5.56 5.11
C ASN A 70 -1.41 4.46 5.49
N LEU A 71 -1.85 3.49 6.33
CA LEU A 71 -1.00 2.36 6.73
C LEU A 71 -0.66 1.48 5.52
N SER A 72 -1.67 1.10 4.73
CA SER A 72 -1.47 0.24 3.55
C SER A 72 -0.55 0.91 2.54
N TYR A 73 -0.73 2.20 2.24
CA TYR A 73 0.16 2.90 1.32
C TYR A 73 1.60 2.97 1.82
N GLY A 74 1.82 3.29 3.10
CA GLY A 74 3.18 3.27 3.67
C GLY A 74 3.83 1.88 3.52
N GLY A 75 3.08 0.81 3.78
CA GLY A 75 3.58 -0.57 3.69
C GLY A 75 3.87 -0.99 2.25
N ALA A 76 2.97 -0.63 1.32
CA ALA A 76 3.14 -0.88 -0.10
C ALA A 76 4.39 -0.17 -0.65
N PHE A 77 4.55 1.12 -0.33
CA PHE A 77 5.70 1.91 -0.73
C PHE A 77 7.00 1.31 -0.18
N THR A 78 7.02 0.93 1.09
CA THR A 78 8.16 0.30 1.73
C THR A 78 8.59 -0.97 0.99
N MET A 79 7.64 -1.83 0.63
CA MET A 79 7.94 -3.02 -0.16
C MET A 79 8.44 -2.70 -1.57
N SER A 80 7.82 -1.74 -2.25
CA SER A 80 8.30 -1.31 -3.57
C SER A 80 9.73 -0.77 -3.51
N TYR A 81 10.07 -0.03 -2.47
CA TYR A 81 11.41 0.48 -2.24
C TYR A 81 12.41 -0.65 -1.97
N ILE A 82 12.08 -1.58 -1.06
CA ILE A 82 12.94 -2.73 -0.74
C ILE A 82 13.21 -3.56 -2.00
N ILE A 83 12.19 -3.87 -2.78
CA ILE A 83 12.31 -4.70 -3.97
C ILE A 83 13.15 -4.02 -5.04
N SER A 84 12.82 -2.76 -5.36
CA SER A 84 13.58 -1.99 -6.37
C SER A 84 15.06 -1.81 -6.01
N LYS A 85 15.39 -1.86 -4.72
CA LYS A 85 16.75 -1.68 -4.24
C LYS A 85 17.53 -2.99 -4.09
N TYR A 86 16.87 -4.08 -3.72
CA TYR A 86 17.54 -5.31 -3.27
C TYR A 86 17.31 -6.53 -4.16
N TRP A 87 16.37 -6.49 -5.09
CA TRP A 87 16.17 -7.56 -6.06
C TRP A 87 16.61 -7.11 -7.45
N GLU A 88 17.53 -7.85 -8.05
CA GLU A 88 18.09 -7.54 -9.37
C GLU A 88 17.03 -7.67 -10.48
N ASP A 89 16.05 -8.56 -10.30
CA ASP A 89 14.94 -8.81 -11.22
C ASP A 89 13.73 -7.88 -10.98
N ALA A 90 13.89 -6.83 -10.17
CA ALA A 90 12.78 -6.06 -9.62
C ALA A 90 11.77 -5.54 -10.65
N PHE A 91 12.20 -5.22 -11.87
CA PHE A 91 11.33 -4.72 -12.94
C PHE A 91 11.02 -5.77 -14.02
N GLU A 92 11.73 -6.89 -14.03
CA GLU A 92 11.58 -7.95 -15.02
C GLU A 92 10.63 -9.05 -14.53
N ASN A 93 10.53 -9.20 -13.20
CA ASN A 93 9.66 -10.17 -12.57
C ASN A 93 8.22 -9.63 -12.45
N PHE A 94 7.33 -10.20 -13.25
CA PHE A 94 5.93 -9.83 -13.29
C PHE A 94 5.20 -10.06 -11.95
N ASP A 95 5.60 -11.09 -11.19
CA ASP A 95 5.02 -11.36 -9.89
C ASP A 95 5.40 -10.27 -8.89
N HIS A 96 6.64 -9.78 -8.92
CA HIS A 96 7.06 -8.64 -8.11
C HIS A 96 6.28 -7.37 -8.47
N PHE A 97 6.06 -7.14 -9.76
CA PHE A 97 5.30 -6.00 -10.23
C PHE A 97 3.85 -6.02 -9.72
N PHE A 98 3.20 -7.17 -9.86
CA PHE A 98 1.81 -7.33 -9.44
C PHE A 98 1.66 -7.30 -7.92
N ALA A 99 2.56 -7.99 -7.20
CA ALA A 99 2.44 -8.17 -5.76
C ALA A 99 2.87 -6.94 -4.94
N HIS A 100 3.64 -6.01 -5.53
CA HIS A 100 4.25 -4.91 -4.76
C HIS A 100 4.09 -3.53 -5.39
N TYR A 101 4.30 -3.34 -6.69
CA TYR A 101 4.15 -2.01 -7.30
C TYR A 101 2.70 -1.62 -7.55
N ILE A 102 1.86 -2.53 -8.06
CA ILE A 102 0.42 -2.27 -8.26
C ILE A 102 -0.24 -1.84 -6.93
N PRO A 103 -0.06 -2.56 -5.81
CA PRO A 103 -0.49 -2.13 -4.49
C PRO A 103 -0.13 -0.69 -4.13
N THR A 104 1.10 -0.25 -4.42
CA THR A 104 1.57 1.10 -4.11
C THR A 104 0.80 2.15 -4.91
N VAL A 105 0.59 1.90 -6.20
CA VAL A 105 -0.19 2.81 -7.07
C VAL A 105 -1.65 2.87 -6.64
N VAL A 106 -2.27 1.72 -6.37
CA VAL A 106 -3.68 1.64 -5.96
C VAL A 106 -3.90 2.37 -4.62
N THR A 107 -3.07 2.08 -3.63
CA THR A 107 -3.18 2.73 -2.30
C THR A 107 -2.87 4.23 -2.35
N LEU A 108 -1.93 4.65 -3.21
CA LEU A 108 -1.65 6.07 -3.45
C LEU A 108 -2.88 6.82 -3.97
N ILE A 109 -3.59 6.24 -4.95
CA ILE A 109 -4.81 6.84 -5.51
C ILE A 109 -5.84 7.06 -4.40
N HIS A 110 -6.04 6.07 -3.53
CA HIS A 110 -6.96 6.20 -2.41
C HIS A 110 -6.51 7.29 -1.44
N VAL A 111 -5.24 7.27 -1.01
CA VAL A 111 -4.64 8.29 -0.12
C VAL A 111 -4.85 9.72 -0.64
N ILE A 112 -4.67 9.92 -1.95
CA ILE A 112 -4.89 11.23 -2.60
C ILE A 112 -6.36 11.66 -2.48
N GLN A 113 -7.31 10.73 -2.58
CA GLN A 113 -8.75 11.03 -2.47
C GLN A 113 -9.19 11.38 -1.05
N VAL A 114 -8.56 10.81 -0.01
CA VAL A 114 -9.03 10.98 1.38
C VAL A 114 -8.69 12.34 1.99
N ASN A 115 -7.73 13.06 1.40
CA ASN A 115 -7.22 14.38 1.83
C ASN A 115 -6.93 14.47 3.35
N SER A 116 -6.45 13.38 3.94
CA SER A 116 -6.25 13.24 5.40
C SER A 116 -4.98 12.47 5.71
N PHE A 117 -3.93 12.78 4.96
CA PHE A 117 -2.68 12.06 5.05
C PHE A 117 -1.82 12.66 6.14
N ASN A 118 -1.36 11.82 7.05
CA ASN A 118 -0.61 12.23 8.21
C ASN A 118 0.68 11.41 8.24
N LEU A 119 1.81 12.11 8.33
CA LEU A 119 3.16 11.53 8.43
C LEU A 119 3.25 10.49 9.56
N ILE A 120 2.63 10.76 10.71
CA ILE A 120 2.62 9.82 11.84
C ILE A 120 1.95 8.51 11.42
N ASN A 121 0.80 8.58 10.74
CA ASN A 121 0.06 7.39 10.34
C ASN A 121 0.81 6.56 9.28
N THR A 122 1.62 7.19 8.43
CA THR A 122 2.46 6.47 7.47
C THR A 122 3.70 5.85 8.11
N CYS A 123 4.28 6.55 9.10
CA CYS A 123 5.48 6.09 9.80
C CYS A 123 5.18 4.98 10.82
N LEU A 124 4.09 5.09 11.58
CA LEU A 124 3.83 4.26 12.76
C LEU A 124 3.83 2.77 12.41
N PHE A 125 3.20 2.41 11.30
CA PHE A 125 3.17 1.02 10.84
C PHE A 125 4.56 0.53 10.46
N GLN A 126 5.35 1.32 9.73
CA GLN A 126 6.70 0.89 9.36
C GLN A 126 7.57 0.73 10.59
N LEU A 127 7.51 1.67 11.54
CA LEU A 127 8.26 1.58 12.79
C LEU A 127 7.86 0.33 13.59
N ILE A 128 6.56 0.06 13.74
CA ILE A 128 6.07 -1.15 14.40
C ILE A 128 6.56 -2.40 13.68
N MET A 129 6.45 -2.43 12.36
CA MET A 129 6.85 -3.59 11.57
C MET A 129 8.36 -3.81 11.59
N PHE A 130 9.17 -2.75 11.54
CA PHE A 130 10.63 -2.84 11.75
C PHE A 130 10.99 -3.39 13.13
N ILE A 131 10.20 -3.11 14.16
CA ILE A 131 10.38 -3.67 15.51
C ILE A 131 9.94 -5.15 15.58
N ILE A 132 8.86 -5.51 14.87
CA ILE A 132 8.30 -6.88 14.87
C ILE A 132 9.13 -7.82 14.01
N VAL A 133 9.66 -7.35 12.88
CA VAL A 133 10.54 -8.12 12.00
C VAL A 133 11.90 -8.23 12.68
N ARG A 134 12.01 -9.20 13.59
CA ARG A 134 13.19 -9.42 14.44
C ARG A 134 14.36 -10.12 13.72
N ASN A 135 14.13 -10.70 12.53
CA ASN A 135 15.16 -11.38 11.71
C ASN A 135 14.86 -11.19 10.21
N PRO A 136 14.94 -9.96 9.69
CA PRO A 136 14.70 -9.67 8.27
C PRO A 136 15.61 -10.48 7.33
N ASP A 137 16.84 -10.74 7.76
CA ASP A 137 17.86 -11.49 7.03
C ASP A 137 17.43 -12.95 6.74
N GLN A 138 16.62 -13.57 7.61
CA GLN A 138 16.11 -14.93 7.40
C GLN A 138 14.85 -14.98 6.53
N ILE A 139 14.13 -13.87 6.40
CA ILE A 139 12.81 -13.82 5.77
C ILE A 139 12.92 -13.37 4.31
N TYR A 140 13.78 -12.37 4.10
CA TYR A 140 13.98 -11.73 2.81
C TYR A 140 15.34 -12.04 2.19
N GLU A 141 16.25 -12.72 2.91
CA GLU A 141 17.66 -12.89 2.51
C GLU A 141 18.37 -11.54 2.27
N ILE A 142 17.86 -10.48 2.89
CA ILE A 142 18.39 -9.12 2.80
C ILE A 142 18.96 -8.76 4.18
N GLU A 143 20.23 -8.41 4.26
CA GLU A 143 20.84 -7.88 5.49
C GLU A 143 20.29 -6.47 5.81
N PHE A 144 19.33 -6.38 6.71
CA PHE A 144 18.68 -5.11 7.08
C PHE A 144 19.38 -4.37 8.23
N TYR A 145 20.34 -5.01 8.92
CA TYR A 145 20.82 -4.59 10.25
C TYR A 145 21.57 -3.24 10.31
N ASP A 146 22.16 -2.75 9.21
CA ASP A 146 22.96 -1.50 9.19
C ASP A 146 22.30 -0.33 8.43
N ARG A 147 20.98 -0.36 8.21
CA ARG A 147 20.34 0.49 7.19
C ARG A 147 19.36 1.53 7.72
N TYR A 148 19.79 2.35 8.69
CA TYR A 148 19.03 3.50 9.19
C TYR A 148 18.51 4.43 8.06
N TYR A 149 19.25 4.54 6.95
CA TYR A 149 18.82 5.29 5.78
C TYR A 149 17.57 4.71 5.10
N ASP A 150 17.44 3.38 5.04
CA ASP A 150 16.24 2.74 4.50
C ASP A 150 15.04 2.94 5.42
N LEU A 151 15.25 2.91 6.73
CA LEU A 151 14.21 3.24 7.69
C LEU A 151 13.71 4.67 7.48
N VAL A 152 14.61 5.64 7.32
CA VAL A 152 14.24 7.03 7.05
C VAL A 152 13.47 7.16 5.74
N ILE A 153 13.94 6.50 4.67
CA ILE A 153 13.27 6.54 3.36
C ILE A 153 11.88 5.90 3.44
N THR A 154 11.77 4.71 4.03
CA THR A 154 10.50 3.96 4.13
C THR A 154 9.48 4.63 5.05
N CYS A 155 9.93 5.39 6.06
CA CYS A 155 9.05 6.20 6.91
C CYS A 155 8.64 7.52 6.25
N VAL A 156 9.57 8.27 5.66
CA VAL A 156 9.34 9.67 5.24
C VAL A 156 8.95 9.79 3.78
N ALA A 157 9.57 9.03 2.89
CA ALA A 157 9.35 9.15 1.45
C ALA A 157 7.91 8.85 1.00
N PRO A 158 7.16 7.89 1.58
CA PRO A 158 5.75 7.72 1.22
C PRO A 158 4.97 9.02 1.46
N TYR A 159 5.20 9.66 2.62
CA TYR A 159 4.55 10.92 2.98
C TYR A 159 4.82 12.02 1.95
N VAL A 160 6.11 12.30 1.72
CA VAL A 160 6.57 13.33 0.78
C VAL A 160 6.05 13.07 -0.63
N THR A 161 6.11 11.82 -1.09
CA THR A 161 5.66 11.44 -2.44
C THR A 161 4.17 11.74 -2.63
N ALA A 162 3.32 11.37 -1.66
CA ALA A 162 1.88 11.61 -1.81
C ALA A 162 1.54 13.11 -1.73
N GLU A 163 2.23 13.89 -0.91
CA GLU A 163 2.05 15.34 -0.83
C GLU A 163 2.46 16.05 -2.14
N VAL A 164 3.61 15.68 -2.70
CA VAL A 164 4.08 16.23 -3.99
C VAL A 164 3.06 15.92 -5.08
N ILE A 165 2.62 14.65 -5.19
CA ILE A 165 1.64 14.26 -6.21
C ILE A 165 0.31 15.00 -6.02
N ARG A 166 -0.15 15.20 -4.78
CA ARG A 166 -1.35 16.02 -4.53
C ARG A 166 -1.20 17.45 -5.01
N GLN A 167 -0.05 18.08 -4.74
CA GLN A 167 0.22 19.43 -5.19
C GLN A 167 0.23 19.52 -6.72
N VAL A 168 0.84 18.55 -7.41
CA VAL A 168 0.82 18.46 -8.88
C VAL A 168 -0.60 18.32 -9.40
N ILE A 169 -1.40 17.40 -8.85
CA ILE A 169 -2.80 17.21 -9.25
C ILE A 169 -3.61 18.50 -9.05
N LYS A 170 -3.43 19.20 -7.93
CA LYS A 170 -4.09 20.49 -7.64
C LYS A 170 -3.70 21.55 -8.67
N GLN A 171 -2.42 21.64 -9.03
CA GLN A 171 -1.96 22.58 -10.06
C GLN A 171 -2.56 22.27 -11.44
N ILE A 172 -2.63 20.99 -11.82
CA ILE A 172 -3.23 20.55 -13.09
C ILE A 172 -4.72 20.91 -13.13
N LYS A 173 -5.48 20.59 -12.07
CA LYS A 173 -6.90 20.92 -11.96
C LYS A 173 -7.18 22.41 -12.07
N ASN A 174 -6.37 23.24 -11.40
CA ASN A 174 -6.47 24.70 -11.47
C ASN A 174 -6.22 25.23 -12.90
N ARG A 175 -5.20 24.70 -13.60
CA ARG A 175 -4.90 25.10 -14.98
C ARG A 175 -6.02 24.71 -15.94
N LEU A 176 -6.61 23.53 -15.75
CA LEU A 176 -7.66 22.99 -16.60
C LEU A 176 -9.08 23.45 -16.20
N LYS A 177 -9.22 24.25 -15.12
CA LYS A 177 -10.51 24.71 -14.57
C LYS A 177 -11.48 23.56 -14.28
N LEU A 178 -10.96 22.39 -13.90
CA LEU A 178 -11.75 21.16 -13.68
C LEU A 178 -12.51 21.15 -12.35
N ASP A 179 -12.27 22.13 -11.48
CA ASP A 179 -12.98 22.30 -10.21
C ASP A 179 -14.17 23.30 -10.32
N LYS A 180 -14.68 23.56 -11.54
CA LYS A 180 -15.92 24.33 -11.80
C LYS A 180 -17.09 23.43 -12.15
#